data_AF-A0A9N9WID4-F1
#
_entry.id   AF-A0A9N9WID4-F1
#
_cell.length_a   1.000
_cell.length_b   1.000
_cell.length_c   1.000
_cell.angle_alpha   90.00
_cell.angle_beta   90.00
_cell.angle_gamma   90.00
#
_symmetry.space_group_name_H-M   'P 1'
#
loop_
_entity.id
_entity.type
_entity.pdbx_description
1 polymer ?
#
loop_
_entity_poly.entity_id
_entity_poly.type
_entity_poly.pdbx_seq_one_letter_code
_entity_poly.pdbx_strand_id
1 'polypeptide(L)'
;MNKDAETMSSETTQVSSLPMPPMQYINFYTDENVRRNRAPLPPRPIHDSYSMFGHPFNADDTIIRSLESQGFRRLYPVHFERRRELKKLNHSLLVNFLDLLDLLVHCPDSPKRAEKVEDLSLLFIHIHHLLNEFRPHQARETLRVMMELQKRQRVETATRFKKHLDKVQDILQNALQSLPDQNELDSNFKVPIEMLEHMDYSINESTNTDPCYELDRIMCNVVDNMR
;
A
#
# COMPACT_ATOMS: atom_id res chain seq x y z
N MET A 1 -55.84 50.30 -12.99
CA MET A 1 -55.69 49.15 -12.08
C MET A 1 -55.20 47.98 -12.92
N ASN A 2 -53.95 47.57 -12.75
CA ASN A 2 -53.47 46.22 -13.01
C ASN A 2 -52.16 46.07 -12.23
N LYS A 3 -52.22 45.25 -11.18
CA LYS A 3 -51.10 44.73 -10.42
C LYS A 3 -50.84 43.35 -11.02
N ASP A 4 -49.71 43.16 -11.69
CA ASP A 4 -49.11 41.85 -11.85
C ASP A 4 -47.60 42.05 -11.70
N ALA A 5 -47.10 41.72 -10.52
CA ALA A 5 -45.70 41.67 -10.19
C ALA A 5 -45.28 40.20 -10.22
N GLU A 6 -44.72 39.75 -11.34
CA GLU A 6 -43.99 38.49 -11.41
C GLU A 6 -42.50 38.76 -11.14
N THR A 7 -42.11 38.51 -9.91
CA THR A 7 -40.73 38.45 -9.45
C THR A 7 -40.04 37.27 -10.13
N MET A 8 -39.26 37.50 -11.19
CA MET A 8 -38.31 36.51 -11.68
C MET A 8 -37.16 36.39 -10.67
N SER A 9 -37.21 35.35 -9.83
CA SER A 9 -36.04 34.96 -9.04
C SER A 9 -34.95 34.47 -9.99
N SER A 10 -33.93 35.29 -10.20
CA SER A 10 -32.65 34.86 -10.77
C SER A 10 -32.08 33.79 -9.82
N GLU A 11 -32.36 32.53 -10.10
CA GLU A 11 -31.65 31.41 -9.48
C GLU A 11 -30.17 31.58 -9.82
N THR A 12 -29.37 31.87 -8.80
CA THR A 12 -27.93 31.90 -8.87
C THR A 12 -27.45 30.54 -9.37
N THR A 13 -27.14 30.46 -10.67
CA THR A 13 -26.57 29.27 -11.28
C THR A 13 -25.27 28.95 -10.55
N GLN A 14 -25.29 27.93 -9.71
CA GLN A 14 -24.09 27.43 -9.05
C GLN A 14 -23.19 26.80 -10.12
N VAL A 15 -22.29 27.60 -10.68
CA VAL A 15 -21.28 27.11 -11.61
C VAL A 15 -20.19 26.43 -10.76
N SER A 16 -20.10 25.11 -10.86
CA SER A 16 -18.99 24.36 -10.28
C SER A 16 -17.66 24.87 -10.83
N SER A 17 -16.68 25.12 -9.97
CA SER A 17 -15.32 25.52 -10.34
C SER A 17 -14.46 24.37 -10.88
N LEU A 18 -14.97 23.14 -10.79
CA LEU A 18 -14.30 21.94 -11.26
C LEU A 18 -14.77 21.58 -12.67
N PRO A 19 -13.87 21.10 -13.55
CA PRO A 19 -14.25 20.66 -14.88
C PRO A 19 -15.28 19.54 -14.80
N MET A 20 -16.25 19.56 -15.72
CA MET A 20 -17.19 18.45 -15.87
C MET A 20 -16.42 17.15 -16.10
N PRO A 21 -16.86 16.04 -15.50
CA PRO A 21 -16.19 14.77 -15.70
C PRO A 21 -16.22 14.40 -17.19
N PRO A 22 -15.24 13.61 -17.68
CA PRO A 22 -15.18 13.22 -19.08
C PRO A 22 -16.42 12.46 -19.57
N MET A 23 -17.38 13.19 -20.15
CA MET A 23 -18.68 12.65 -20.56
C MET A 23 -18.57 11.54 -21.62
N GLN A 24 -17.48 11.54 -22.39
CA GLN A 24 -17.13 10.49 -23.34
C GLN A 24 -17.03 9.11 -22.68
N TYR A 25 -16.60 9.00 -21.42
CA TYR A 25 -16.48 7.71 -20.74
C TYR A 25 -17.75 7.38 -19.94
N ILE A 26 -18.33 8.36 -19.25
CA ILE A 26 -19.46 8.16 -18.33
C ILE A 26 -20.66 7.53 -19.01
N ASN A 27 -20.98 7.96 -20.24
CA ASN A 27 -22.13 7.47 -21.00
C ASN A 27 -22.06 5.96 -21.28
N PHE A 28 -20.87 5.35 -21.24
CA PHE A 28 -20.71 3.91 -21.46
C PHE A 28 -20.86 3.07 -20.18
N TYR A 29 -20.78 3.67 -18.99
CA TYR A 29 -20.90 2.99 -17.69
C TYR A 29 -22.34 3.01 -17.15
N THR A 30 -23.28 2.46 -17.93
CA THR A 30 -24.65 2.18 -17.46
C THR A 30 -24.74 0.77 -16.87
N ASP A 31 -25.65 0.53 -15.91
CA ASP A 31 -25.86 -0.79 -15.28
C ASP A 31 -26.00 -1.94 -16.29
N GLU A 32 -26.69 -1.69 -17.40
CA GLU A 32 -26.89 -2.70 -18.45
C GLU A 32 -25.61 -3.06 -19.20
N ASN A 33 -24.77 -2.06 -19.50
CA ASN A 33 -23.48 -2.28 -20.16
C ASN A 33 -22.48 -2.97 -19.22
N VAL A 34 -22.51 -2.67 -17.92
CA VAL A 34 -21.70 -3.35 -16.91
C VAL A 34 -22.12 -4.81 -16.80
N ARG A 35 -23.43 -5.07 -16.66
CA ARG A 35 -23.98 -6.44 -16.61
C ARG A 35 -23.64 -7.26 -17.86
N ARG A 36 -23.61 -6.61 -19.02
CA ARG A 36 -23.25 -7.25 -20.31
C ARG A 36 -21.75 -7.24 -20.63
N ASN A 37 -20.88 -6.79 -19.72
CA ASN A 37 -19.43 -6.62 -19.95
C ASN A 37 -19.09 -5.80 -21.22
N ARG A 38 -19.94 -4.83 -21.58
CA ARG A 38 -19.73 -3.90 -22.72
C ARG A 38 -19.15 -2.56 -22.29
N ALA A 39 -18.98 -2.33 -21.00
CA ALA A 39 -18.28 -1.16 -20.50
C ALA A 39 -16.82 -1.19 -21.00
N PRO A 40 -16.28 -0.06 -21.51
CA PRO A 40 -14.93 -0.01 -22.02
C PRO A 40 -13.91 -0.34 -20.94
N LEU A 41 -12.92 -1.16 -21.29
CA LEU A 41 -11.75 -1.41 -20.46
C LEU A 41 -10.89 -0.14 -20.38
N PRO A 42 -10.11 0.05 -19.30
CA PRO A 42 -9.17 1.15 -19.24
C PRO A 42 -8.21 1.11 -20.44
N PRO A 43 -7.76 2.27 -20.94
CA PRO A 43 -6.79 2.32 -22.02
C PRO A 43 -5.52 1.55 -21.63
N ARG A 44 -4.88 0.92 -22.61
CA ARG A 44 -3.65 0.17 -22.38
C ARG A 44 -2.57 1.12 -21.84
N PRO A 45 -1.71 0.67 -20.90
CA PRO A 45 -0.58 1.46 -20.45
C PRO A 45 0.23 1.96 -21.64
N ILE A 46 0.55 3.26 -21.64
CA ILE A 46 1.44 3.84 -22.64
C ILE A 46 2.85 3.35 -22.29
N HIS A 47 3.46 2.58 -23.19
CA HIS A 47 4.85 2.14 -23.05
C HIS A 47 5.86 3.15 -23.61
N ASP A 48 5.35 4.19 -24.27
CA ASP A 48 6.12 5.24 -24.91
C ASP A 48 6.18 6.50 -24.01
N SER A 49 6.66 7.60 -24.58
CA SER A 49 6.70 8.90 -23.92
C SER A 49 5.29 9.50 -23.69
N TYR A 50 5.07 10.12 -22.53
CA TYR A 50 3.82 10.83 -22.21
C TYR A 50 4.13 12.17 -21.51
N SER A 51 3.25 13.16 -21.65
CA SER A 51 3.43 14.45 -20.96
C SER A 51 2.78 14.40 -19.58
N MET A 52 3.54 14.73 -18.53
CA MET A 52 3.07 14.84 -17.16
C MET A 52 3.39 16.24 -16.64
N PHE A 53 2.36 17.01 -16.27
CA PHE A 53 2.50 18.39 -15.77
C PHE A 53 3.33 19.30 -16.70
N GLY A 54 3.20 19.11 -18.02
CA GLY A 54 3.93 19.89 -19.03
C GLY A 54 5.35 19.39 -19.33
N HIS A 55 5.81 18.32 -18.66
CA HIS A 55 7.09 17.69 -18.96
C HIS A 55 6.93 16.38 -19.72
N PRO A 56 7.66 16.16 -20.83
CA PRO A 56 7.70 14.86 -21.49
C PRO A 56 8.40 13.85 -20.58
N PHE A 57 7.76 12.72 -20.32
CA PHE A 57 8.25 11.60 -19.52
C PHE A 57 8.43 10.40 -20.44
N ASN A 58 9.58 9.73 -20.38
CA ASN A 58 9.83 8.50 -21.14
C ASN A 58 9.80 7.30 -20.18
N ALA A 59 9.23 6.17 -20.62
CA ALA A 59 9.15 4.96 -19.79
C ALA A 59 10.53 4.35 -19.46
N ASP A 60 11.52 4.55 -20.31
CA ASP A 60 12.89 4.03 -20.15
C ASP A 60 13.83 4.98 -19.36
N ASP A 61 13.40 6.21 -19.09
CA ASP A 61 14.23 7.14 -18.32
C ASP A 61 14.36 6.64 -16.88
N THR A 62 15.58 6.70 -16.35
CA THR A 62 15.80 6.48 -14.93
C THR A 62 14.89 7.41 -14.14
N ILE A 63 14.21 6.88 -13.11
CA ILE A 63 13.25 7.62 -12.24
C ILE A 63 13.82 8.99 -11.80
N ILE A 64 15.15 9.06 -11.68
CA ILE A 64 15.90 10.27 -11.41
C ILE A 64 16.71 10.60 -12.66
N ARG A 65 16.41 11.74 -13.29
CA ARG A 65 17.17 12.27 -14.42
C ARG A 65 18.57 12.65 -13.98
N SER A 66 19.57 12.39 -14.82
CA SER A 66 20.96 12.76 -14.52
C SER A 66 21.13 14.28 -14.51
N LEU A 67 22.04 14.79 -13.68
CA LEU A 67 22.40 16.22 -13.67
C LEU A 67 22.80 16.74 -15.07
N GLU A 68 23.52 15.91 -15.84
CA GLU A 68 23.98 16.23 -17.19
C GLU A 68 22.83 16.40 -18.18
N SER A 69 21.78 15.57 -18.07
CA SER A 69 20.56 15.70 -18.88
C SER A 69 19.75 16.97 -18.59
N GLN A 70 20.00 17.59 -17.42
CA GLN A 70 19.39 18.84 -16.99
C GLN A 70 20.30 20.06 -17.23
N GLY A 71 21.45 19.86 -17.88
CA GLY A 71 22.42 20.91 -18.19
C GLY A 71 23.35 21.30 -17.04
N PHE A 72 23.36 20.55 -15.93
CA PHE A 72 24.24 20.82 -14.79
C PHE A 72 25.53 20.00 -14.87
N ARG A 73 26.67 20.69 -14.74
CA ARG A 73 27.99 20.04 -14.63
C ARG A 73 28.09 19.38 -13.26
N ARG A 74 28.35 18.07 -13.25
CA ARG A 74 28.51 17.29 -12.03
C ARG A 74 29.70 17.78 -11.19
N LEU A 75 29.45 18.11 -9.92
CA LEU A 75 30.48 18.56 -8.96
C LEU A 75 31.28 17.43 -8.30
N TYR A 76 30.90 16.16 -8.49
CA TYR A 76 31.52 15.00 -7.85
C TYR A 76 31.81 13.84 -8.83
N PRO A 77 32.77 12.95 -8.51
CA PRO A 77 33.14 11.83 -9.38
C PRO A 77 32.00 10.82 -9.59
N VAL A 78 32.10 9.97 -10.62
CA VAL A 78 31.10 8.92 -10.93
C VAL A 78 31.10 7.81 -9.87
N HIS A 79 32.26 7.46 -9.34
CA HIS A 79 32.41 6.50 -8.24
C HIS A 79 32.74 7.25 -6.95
N PHE A 80 31.82 7.24 -6.00
CA PHE A 80 31.96 7.99 -4.77
C PHE A 80 31.07 7.42 -3.66
N GLU A 81 31.48 7.69 -2.42
CA GLU A 81 30.65 7.41 -1.26
C GLU A 81 29.62 8.52 -1.07
N ARG A 82 28.35 8.23 -1.38
CA ARG A 82 27.23 9.20 -1.29
C ARG A 82 27.18 9.95 0.04
N ARG A 83 27.40 9.26 1.16
CA ARG A 83 27.40 9.88 2.51
C ARG A 83 28.53 10.88 2.68
N ARG A 84 29.73 10.57 2.19
CA ARG A 84 30.90 11.44 2.29
C ARG A 84 30.71 12.68 1.43
N GLU A 85 30.18 12.50 0.22
CA GLU A 85 29.97 13.60 -0.71
C GLU A 85 28.85 14.54 -0.26
N LEU A 86 27.75 14.00 0.27
CA LEU A 86 26.70 14.82 0.88
C LEU A 86 27.23 15.69 2.03
N LYS A 87 28.13 15.14 2.86
CA LYS A 87 28.78 15.90 3.93
C LYS A 87 29.67 17.03 3.38
N LYS A 88 30.44 16.78 2.34
CA LYS A 88 31.27 17.80 1.69
C LYS A 88 30.42 18.91 1.09
N LEU A 89 29.35 18.56 0.35
CA LEU A 89 28.43 19.54 -0.22
C LEU A 89 27.74 20.37 0.87
N ASN A 90 27.35 19.75 1.98
CA ASN A 90 26.77 20.47 3.11
C ASN A 90 27.77 21.44 3.77
N HIS A 91 29.03 21.03 3.90
CA HIS A 91 30.08 21.93 4.39
C HIS A 91 30.33 23.09 3.40
N SER A 92 30.41 22.80 2.10
CA SER A 92 30.54 23.81 1.04
C SER A 92 29.37 24.79 1.02
N LEU A 93 28.15 24.32 1.29
CA LEU A 93 26.95 25.14 1.42
C LEU A 93 27.06 26.11 2.59
N LEU A 94 27.49 25.62 3.76
CA LEU A 94 27.68 26.46 4.93
C LEU A 94 28.73 27.55 4.69
N VAL A 95 29.89 27.19 4.12
CA VAL A 95 30.96 28.16 3.83
C VAL A 95 30.48 29.22 2.83
N ASN A 96 29.79 28.83 1.74
CA ASN A 96 29.26 29.80 0.78
C ASN A 96 28.18 30.71 1.38
N PHE A 97 27.38 30.20 2.32
CA PHE A 97 26.40 31.03 3.02
C PHE A 97 27.09 32.06 3.93
N LEU A 98 28.15 31.68 4.63
CA LEU A 98 28.93 32.61 5.44
C LEU A 98 29.63 33.67 4.57
N ASP A 99 30.21 33.28 3.44
CA ASP A 99 30.79 34.22 2.46
C ASP A 99 29.75 35.21 1.95
N LEU A 100 28.52 34.75 1.69
CA LEU A 100 27.42 35.62 1.26
C LEU A 100 27.04 36.61 2.37
N LEU A 101 26.95 36.16 3.63
CA LEU A 101 26.67 37.06 4.75
C LEU A 101 27.76 38.12 4.89
N ASP A 102 29.03 37.72 4.83
CA ASP A 102 30.17 38.64 4.91
C ASP A 102 30.14 39.68 3.77
N LEU A 103 29.81 39.23 2.56
CA LEU A 103 29.64 40.09 1.40
C LEU A 103 28.49 41.08 1.58
N LEU A 104 27.37 40.67 2.17
CA LEU A 104 26.23 41.55 2.44
C LEU A 104 26.54 42.60 3.51
N VAL A 105 27.39 42.26 4.49
CA VAL A 105 27.83 43.19 5.55
C VAL A 105 28.78 44.25 4.99
N HIS A 106 29.72 43.84 4.12
CA HIS A 106 30.76 44.74 3.62
C HIS A 106 30.39 45.47 2.32
N CYS A 107 29.73 44.81 1.38
CA CYS A 107 29.47 45.33 0.03
C CYS A 107 28.13 44.81 -0.53
N PRO A 108 26.98 45.29 -0.02
CA PRO A 108 25.66 44.75 -0.35
C PRO A 108 25.28 44.90 -1.84
N ASP A 109 25.75 45.94 -2.52
CA ASP A 109 25.43 46.22 -3.93
C ASP A 109 26.38 45.56 -4.94
N SER A 110 27.32 44.74 -4.46
CA SER A 110 28.27 44.07 -5.35
C SER A 110 27.56 43.03 -6.24
N PRO A 111 27.90 42.94 -7.54
CA PRO A 111 27.38 41.88 -8.42
C PRO A 111 27.77 40.47 -7.95
N LYS A 112 28.86 40.35 -7.17
CA LYS A 112 29.29 39.10 -6.53
C LYS A 112 28.24 38.47 -5.60
N ARG A 113 27.27 39.25 -5.12
CA ARG A 113 26.10 38.72 -4.39
C ARG A 113 25.30 37.76 -5.25
N ALA A 114 25.04 38.14 -6.51
CA ALA A 114 24.26 37.31 -7.42
C ALA A 114 25.01 36.00 -7.75
N GLU A 115 26.32 36.08 -8.00
CA GLU A 115 27.18 34.90 -8.21
C GLU A 115 27.12 33.94 -7.02
N LYS A 116 27.25 34.44 -5.79
CA LYS A 116 27.15 33.61 -4.58
C LYS A 116 25.77 32.98 -4.39
N VAL A 117 24.70 33.66 -4.78
CA VAL A 117 23.35 33.10 -4.75
C VAL A 117 23.20 31.98 -5.79
N GLU A 118 23.73 32.14 -7.00
CA GLU A 118 23.75 31.10 -8.03
C GLU A 118 24.56 29.87 -7.58
N ASP A 119 25.72 30.07 -6.95
CA ASP A 119 26.52 29.00 -6.37
C ASP A 119 25.75 28.20 -5.30
N LEU A 120 25.01 28.89 -4.43
CA LEU A 120 24.13 28.25 -3.44
C LEU A 120 23.02 27.45 -4.11
N SER A 121 22.34 28.02 -5.11
CA SER A 121 21.33 27.30 -5.89
C SER A 121 21.89 26.03 -6.53
N LEU A 122 23.10 26.11 -7.10
CA LEU A 122 23.78 24.96 -7.69
C LEU A 122 24.08 23.88 -6.65
N LEU A 123 24.56 24.27 -5.45
CA LEU A 123 24.83 23.33 -4.35
C LEU A 123 23.55 22.62 -3.90
N PHE A 124 22.43 23.33 -3.79
CA PHE A 124 21.14 22.72 -3.45
C PHE A 124 20.67 21.71 -4.49
N ILE A 125 20.78 22.04 -5.78
CA ILE A 125 20.42 21.12 -6.87
C ILE A 125 21.22 19.81 -6.77
N HIS A 126 22.53 19.92 -6.52
CA HIS A 126 23.40 18.76 -6.36
C HIS A 126 23.06 17.91 -5.12
N ILE A 127 22.76 18.55 -3.99
CA ILE A 127 22.31 17.87 -2.77
C ILE A 127 20.99 17.14 -3.02
N HIS A 128 20.02 17.80 -3.64
CA HIS A 128 18.72 17.20 -3.95
C HIS A 128 18.85 15.99 -4.86
N HIS A 129 19.65 16.11 -5.93
CA HIS A 129 19.90 14.99 -6.82
C HIS A 129 20.53 13.80 -6.07
N LEU A 130 21.53 14.07 -5.23
CA LEU A 130 22.19 13.01 -4.47
C LEU A 130 21.26 12.31 -3.46
N LEU A 131 20.37 13.07 -2.82
CA LEU A 131 19.34 12.51 -1.95
C LEU A 131 18.33 11.68 -2.74
N ASN A 132 17.95 12.14 -3.93
CA ASN A 132 17.06 11.42 -4.82
C ASN A 132 17.67 10.08 -5.21
N GLU A 133 18.94 10.03 -5.62
CA GLU A 133 19.65 8.78 -5.92
C GLU A 133 19.69 7.80 -4.72
N PHE A 134 19.57 8.31 -3.49
CA PHE A 134 19.52 7.49 -2.29
C PHE A 134 18.12 6.90 -1.99
N ARG A 135 17.04 7.46 -2.56
CA ARG A 135 15.65 7.02 -2.30
C ARG A 135 15.41 5.52 -2.57
N PRO A 136 15.88 4.91 -3.67
CA PRO A 136 15.65 3.49 -3.91
C PRO A 136 16.32 2.60 -2.86
N HIS A 137 17.48 3.01 -2.36
CA HIS A 137 18.15 2.31 -1.27
C HIS A 137 17.36 2.44 0.04
N GLN A 138 16.90 3.65 0.37
CA GLN A 138 16.05 3.88 1.53
C GLN A 138 14.77 3.04 1.48
N ALA A 139 14.10 2.96 0.33
CA ALA A 139 12.89 2.16 0.16
C ALA A 139 13.14 0.67 0.46
N ARG A 140 14.27 0.12 0.00
CA ARG A 140 14.67 -1.27 0.29
C ARG A 140 14.92 -1.50 1.78
N GLU A 141 15.62 -0.60 2.45
CA GLU A 141 15.86 -0.72 3.89
C GLU A 141 14.56 -0.60 4.69
N THR A 142 13.66 0.31 4.32
CA THR A 142 12.33 0.41 4.93
C THR A 142 11.53 -0.88 4.75
N LEU A 143 11.54 -1.46 3.56
CA LEU A 143 10.86 -2.74 3.29
C LEU A 143 11.44 -3.86 4.15
N ARG A 144 12.77 -3.93 4.25
CA ARG A 144 13.46 -4.91 5.10
C ARG A 144 13.01 -4.81 6.56
N VAL A 145 13.00 -3.59 7.12
CA VAL A 145 12.56 -3.36 8.51
C VAL A 145 11.08 -3.75 8.68
N MET A 146 10.24 -3.43 7.71
CA MET A 146 8.82 -3.82 7.73
C MET A 146 8.65 -5.35 7.74
N MET A 147 9.39 -6.07 6.90
CA MET A 147 9.34 -7.53 6.84
C MET A 147 9.85 -8.18 8.13
N GLU A 148 10.90 -7.63 8.75
CA GLU A 148 11.39 -8.14 10.04
C GLU A 148 10.36 -7.94 11.15
N LEU A 149 9.66 -6.80 11.14
CA LEU A 149 8.55 -6.55 12.07
C LEU A 149 7.41 -7.57 11.89
N GLN A 150 7.00 -7.82 10.64
CA GLN A 150 5.96 -8.82 10.35
C GLN A 150 6.36 -10.23 10.79
N LYS A 151 7.62 -10.63 10.53
CA LYS A 151 8.17 -11.90 11.00
C LYS A 151 8.11 -12.00 12.52
N ARG A 152 8.56 -10.97 13.24
CA ARG A 152 8.52 -10.92 14.70
C ARG A 152 7.11 -11.09 15.23
N GLN A 153 6.14 -10.36 14.66
CA GLN A 153 4.73 -10.46 15.03
C GLN A 153 4.19 -11.88 14.82
N ARG A 154 4.47 -12.50 13.66
CA ARG A 154 4.02 -13.88 13.39
C ARG A 154 4.58 -14.89 14.40
N VAL A 155 5.86 -14.78 14.75
CA VAL A 155 6.51 -15.66 15.75
C VAL A 155 5.91 -15.44 17.13
N GLU A 156 5.69 -14.19 17.53
CA GLU A 156 5.06 -13.84 18.81
C GLU A 156 3.64 -14.41 18.91
N THR A 157 2.84 -14.22 17.85
CA THR A 157 1.48 -14.77 17.75
C THR A 157 1.49 -16.29 17.83
N ALA A 158 2.35 -16.98 17.06
CA ALA A 158 2.45 -18.44 17.11
C ALA A 158 2.86 -18.96 18.50
N THR A 159 3.79 -18.27 19.15
CA THR A 159 4.22 -18.60 20.52
C THR A 159 3.08 -18.41 21.52
N ARG A 160 2.29 -17.34 21.38
CA ARG A 160 1.11 -17.10 22.22
C ARG A 160 0.04 -18.16 22.00
N PHE A 161 -0.23 -18.54 20.76
CA PHE A 161 -1.16 -19.63 20.44
C PHE A 161 -0.73 -20.95 21.05
N LYS A 162 0.56 -21.30 20.95
CA LYS A 162 1.10 -22.51 21.57
C LYS A 162 0.91 -22.52 23.09
N LYS A 163 1.22 -21.42 23.77
CA LYS A 163 0.97 -21.27 25.21
C LYS A 163 -0.51 -21.45 25.58
N HIS A 164 -1.42 -20.95 24.75
CA HIS A 164 -2.86 -21.14 24.98
C HIS A 164 -3.28 -22.59 24.77
N LEU A 165 -2.75 -23.29 23.75
CA LEU A 165 -3.01 -24.72 23.53
C LEU A 165 -2.51 -25.57 24.69
N ASP A 166 -1.27 -25.35 25.14
CA ASP A 166 -0.69 -26.06 26.28
C ASP A 166 -1.60 -25.89 27.52
N LYS A 167 -2.08 -24.67 27.78
CA LYS A 167 -3.01 -24.40 28.88
C LYS A 167 -4.36 -25.11 28.73
N VAL A 168 -4.92 -25.18 27.52
CA VAL A 168 -6.17 -25.93 27.26
C VAL A 168 -5.96 -27.42 27.46
N GLN A 169 -4.82 -27.95 27.01
CA GLN A 169 -4.46 -29.35 27.21
C GLN A 169 -4.33 -29.69 28.71
N ASP A 170 -3.68 -28.82 29.49
CA ASP A 170 -3.59 -28.99 30.95
C ASP A 170 -4.98 -29.00 31.60
N ILE A 171 -5.87 -28.09 31.20
CA ILE A 171 -7.26 -28.04 31.72
C ILE A 171 -8.00 -29.33 31.37
N LEU A 172 -7.86 -29.82 30.14
CA LEU A 172 -8.55 -31.02 29.68
C LEU A 172 -8.01 -32.28 30.38
N GLN A 173 -6.71 -32.38 30.58
CA GLN A 173 -6.08 -33.46 31.33
C GLN A 173 -6.50 -33.46 32.80
N ASN A 174 -6.56 -32.29 33.44
CA ASN A 174 -7.07 -32.16 34.80
C ASN A 174 -8.56 -32.54 34.89
N ALA A 175 -9.38 -32.15 33.91
CA ALA A 175 -10.79 -32.53 33.86
C ALA A 175 -10.95 -34.05 33.72
N LEU A 176 -10.17 -34.70 32.83
CA LEU A 176 -10.17 -36.15 32.67
C LEU A 176 -9.75 -36.89 33.95
N GLN A 177 -8.73 -36.40 34.66
CA GLN A 177 -8.31 -36.97 35.95
C GLN A 177 -9.34 -36.77 37.06
N SER A 178 -10.20 -35.76 36.96
CA SER A 178 -11.27 -35.50 37.92
C SER A 178 -12.53 -36.33 37.67
N LEU A 179 -12.62 -37.06 36.55
CA LEU A 179 -13.73 -37.97 36.29
C LEU A 179 -13.56 -39.24 37.15
N PRO A 180 -14.64 -39.74 37.77
CA PRO A 180 -14.60 -41.00 38.52
C PRO A 180 -14.29 -42.18 37.59
N ASP A 181 -13.52 -43.16 38.10
CA ASP A 181 -13.16 -44.37 37.36
C ASP A 181 -14.43 -45.06 36.81
N GLN A 182 -14.43 -45.37 35.50
CA GLN A 182 -15.54 -46.06 34.82
C GLN A 182 -15.88 -47.43 35.43
N ASN A 183 -15.09 -47.94 36.36
CA ASN A 183 -15.38 -49.16 37.11
C ASN A 183 -16.55 -49.02 38.11
N GLU A 184 -17.09 -47.81 38.35
CA GLU A 184 -18.29 -47.64 39.20
C GLU A 184 -19.61 -47.43 38.42
N LEU A 185 -19.60 -47.45 37.07
CA LEU A 185 -20.80 -47.21 36.25
C LEU A 185 -21.35 -48.47 35.53
N ASP A 186 -20.98 -49.66 35.99
CA ASP A 186 -21.63 -50.90 35.55
C ASP A 186 -23.01 -51.05 36.19
N SER A 187 -24.00 -50.32 35.64
CA SER A 187 -25.42 -50.70 35.64
C SER A 187 -26.21 -49.91 34.59
N ASN A 188 -26.52 -50.59 33.47
CA ASN A 188 -27.69 -50.37 32.59
C ASN A 188 -27.67 -49.43 31.37
N PHE A 189 -26.55 -49.20 30.67
CA PHE A 189 -26.67 -48.62 29.31
C PHE A 189 -25.77 -49.31 28.26
N LYS A 190 -26.26 -50.44 27.72
CA LYS A 190 -25.70 -51.05 26.50
C LYS A 190 -26.50 -50.54 25.30
N VAL A 191 -25.92 -49.66 24.49
CA VAL A 191 -26.41 -49.36 23.14
C VAL A 191 -25.82 -50.41 22.19
N PRO A 192 -26.64 -51.12 21.37
CA PRO A 192 -26.13 -52.15 20.46
C PRO A 192 -25.25 -51.59 19.35
N ILE A 193 -23.99 -52.02 19.33
CA ILE A 193 -22.99 -51.80 18.29
C ILE A 193 -23.24 -52.82 17.17
N GLU A 194 -24.36 -52.71 16.46
CA GLU A 194 -24.64 -53.58 15.29
C GLU A 194 -24.99 -52.78 14.03
N MET A 195 -25.03 -51.44 14.09
CA MET A 195 -25.36 -50.59 12.93
C MET A 195 -24.16 -49.95 12.22
N LEU A 196 -22.92 -50.19 12.68
CA LEU A 196 -21.71 -49.54 12.14
C LEU A 196 -20.90 -50.40 11.16
N GLU A 197 -21.18 -51.69 11.03
CA GLU A 197 -20.38 -52.59 10.17
C GLU A 197 -20.80 -52.62 8.68
N HIS A 198 -21.85 -51.89 8.29
CA HIS A 198 -22.39 -51.98 6.91
C HIS A 198 -21.95 -50.91 5.92
N MET A 199 -20.92 -50.09 6.23
CA MET A 199 -20.53 -48.97 5.36
C MET A 199 -19.14 -49.06 4.73
N ASP A 200 -18.55 -50.26 4.65
CA ASP A 200 -17.29 -50.48 3.93
C ASP A 200 -17.40 -51.63 2.91
N TYR A 201 -18.01 -51.35 1.75
CA TYR A 201 -17.56 -51.78 0.42
C TYR A 201 -18.64 -51.48 -0.64
N SER A 202 -18.39 -50.49 -1.51
CA SER A 202 -18.70 -50.56 -2.96
C SER A 202 -18.17 -49.31 -3.68
N ILE A 203 -17.09 -49.49 -4.42
CA ILE A 203 -16.63 -48.58 -5.47
C ILE A 203 -17.41 -48.96 -6.74
N ASN A 204 -18.14 -48.01 -7.37
CA ASN A 204 -17.99 -47.73 -8.80
C ASN A 204 -18.83 -46.55 -9.35
N GLU A 205 -18.11 -45.72 -10.11
CA GLU A 205 -18.46 -44.95 -11.30
C GLU A 205 -19.45 -43.76 -11.26
N SER A 206 -18.85 -42.57 -11.43
CA SER A 206 -19.25 -41.45 -12.30
C SER A 206 -20.63 -40.80 -12.09
N THR A 207 -20.64 -39.59 -11.50
CA THR A 207 -20.93 -38.30 -12.20
C THR A 207 -20.96 -37.14 -11.20
N ASN A 208 -20.07 -36.18 -11.38
CA ASN A 208 -20.21 -34.73 -11.15
C ASN A 208 -21.28 -34.23 -10.15
N THR A 209 -20.96 -34.19 -8.86
CA THR A 209 -21.55 -33.21 -7.91
C THR A 209 -20.52 -32.88 -6.82
N ASP A 210 -20.29 -31.58 -6.65
CA ASP A 210 -19.40 -30.92 -5.70
C ASP A 210 -19.57 -31.47 -4.26
N PRO A 211 -18.51 -31.98 -3.59
CA PRO A 211 -18.62 -32.50 -2.24
C PRO A 211 -18.61 -31.33 -1.25
N CYS A 212 -19.77 -30.71 -1.03
CA CYS A 212 -19.98 -29.90 0.16
C CYS A 212 -19.88 -30.83 1.37
N TYR A 213 -18.73 -30.83 2.04
CA TYR A 213 -18.50 -31.67 3.21
C TYR A 213 -19.52 -31.33 4.29
N GLU A 214 -19.97 -32.33 5.03
CA GLU A 214 -20.94 -32.15 6.13
C GLU A 214 -20.45 -31.11 7.17
N LEU A 215 -19.14 -30.97 7.29
CA LEU A 215 -18.44 -29.94 8.07
C LEU A 215 -18.65 -28.50 7.55
N ASP A 216 -18.74 -28.30 6.24
CA ASP A 216 -19.03 -26.99 5.63
C ASP A 216 -20.48 -26.58 5.88
N ARG A 217 -21.41 -27.54 5.91
CA ARG A 217 -22.82 -27.31 6.26
C ARG A 217 -23.01 -26.90 7.71
N ILE A 218 -22.17 -27.42 8.60
CA ILE A 218 -22.11 -27.03 10.01
C ILE A 218 -21.52 -25.62 10.14
N MET A 219 -20.45 -25.30 9.41
CA MET A 219 -19.84 -23.96 9.37
C MET A 219 -20.82 -22.89 8.89
N CYS A 220 -21.59 -23.15 7.83
CA CYS A 220 -22.61 -22.22 7.33
C CYS A 220 -23.72 -21.99 8.36
N ASN A 221 -24.20 -23.04 9.04
CA ASN A 221 -25.20 -22.89 10.10
C ASN A 221 -24.69 -22.06 11.29
N VAL A 222 -23.41 -22.13 11.63
CA VAL A 222 -22.84 -21.31 12.71
C VAL A 222 -22.79 -19.83 12.31
N VAL A 223 -22.44 -19.53 11.06
CA VAL A 223 -22.38 -18.15 10.55
C VAL A 223 -23.78 -17.54 10.42
N ASP A 224 -24.77 -18.31 9.98
CA ASP A 224 -26.14 -17.85 9.83
C ASP A 224 -26.85 -17.62 11.17
N ASN A 225 -26.48 -18.34 12.24
CA ASN A 225 -27.01 -18.14 13.60
C ASN A 225 -26.31 -16.99 14.37
N MET A 226 -25.29 -16.36 13.79
CA MET A 226 -24.56 -15.22 14.39
C MET A 226 -25.04 -13.86 13.85
N ARG A 227 -26.17 -13.83 13.12
CA ARG A 227 -26.77 -12.62 12.55
C ARG A 227 -28.17 -12.39 13.08
#